data_AF-A0A964K5A8-F1
#
_entry.id   AF-A0A964K5A8-F1
#
_cell.length_a   1.000
_cell.length_b   1.000
_cell.length_c   1.000
_cell.angle_alpha   90.00
_cell.angle_beta   90.00
_cell.angle_gamma   90.00
#
_symmetry.space_group_name_H-M   'P 1'
#
loop_
_entity.id
_entity.type
_entity.pdbx_description
1 polymer ?
#
loop_
_entity_poly.entity_id
_entity_poly.type
_entity_poly.pdbx_seq_one_letter_code
_entity_poly.pdbx_strand_id
1 'polypeptide(L)' 'MRQMAVEQAIEIIGEAARRVSKELKLKHTEIPWSRIVGQRNVLAHDYGEIDQARIWALADRDIVDLLYKLERLA' A
#
# COMPACT_ATOMS: atom_id res chain seq x y z
N MET A 1 -18.01 9.07 0.25
CA MET A 1 -17.04 9.74 1.17
C MET A 1 -16.09 8.76 1.85
N ARG A 2 -16.56 7.70 2.53
CA ARG A 2 -15.67 6.74 3.23
C ARG A 2 -14.72 5.96 2.29
N GLN A 3 -15.23 5.51 1.14
CA GLN A 3 -14.44 4.75 0.15
C GLN A 3 -13.25 5.57 -0.38
N MET A 4 -13.52 6.77 -0.92
CA MET A 4 -12.47 7.68 -1.40
C MET A 4 -11.41 8.00 -0.33
N ALA A 5 -11.79 8.09 0.95
CA ALA A 5 -10.82 8.32 2.02
C ALA A 5 -9.87 7.12 2.23
N VAL A 6 -10.39 5.89 2.14
CA VAL A 6 -9.59 4.66 2.24
C VAL A 6 -8.67 4.52 1.03
N GLU A 7 -9.19 4.74 -0.18
CA GLU A 7 -8.41 4.73 -1.42
C GLU A 7 -7.27 5.75 -1.36
N GLN A 8 -7.58 7.00 -0.95
CA GLN A 8 -6.58 8.05 -0.82
C GLN A 8 -5.48 7.69 0.20
N ALA A 9 -5.85 7.05 1.31
CA ALA A 9 -4.88 6.59 2.29
C ALA A 9 -3.96 5.50 1.70
N ILE A 10 -4.50 4.56 0.93
CA ILE A 10 -3.70 3.52 0.25
C ILE A 10 -2.75 4.15 -0.78
N GLU A 11 -3.20 5.16 -1.53
CA GLU A 11 -2.33 5.89 -2.45
C GLU A 11 -1.16 6.58 -1.74
N ILE A 12 -1.42 7.21 -0.58
CA ILE A 12 -0.39 7.87 0.23
C ILE A 12 0.64 6.84 0.71
N ILE A 13 0.20 5.67 1.16
CA ILE A 13 1.08 4.57 1.57
C ILE A 13 1.97 4.12 0.39
N GLY A 14 1.38 3.94 -0.79
CA GLY A 14 2.13 3.57 -1.99
C GLY A 14 3.17 4.61 -2.42
N GLU A 15 2.82 5.90 -2.34
CA GLU A 15 3.75 7.00 -2.64
C GLU A 15 4.89 7.09 -1.59
N ALA A 16 4.59 6.87 -0.31
CA ALA A 16 5.61 6.79 0.73
C ALA A 16 6.56 5.61 0.49
N ALA A 17 6.02 4.43 0.18
CA ALA A 17 6.81 3.24 -0.15
C ALA A 17 7.72 3.49 -1.37
N ARG A 18 7.27 4.28 -2.36
CA ARG A 18 8.09 4.64 -3.52
C ARG A 18 9.35 5.43 -3.11
N ARG A 19 9.24 6.29 -2.11
CA ARG A 19 10.33 7.16 -1.61
C ARG A 19 11.32 6.46 -0.67
N VAL A 20 10.98 5.29 -0.14
CA VAL A 20 11.92 4.48 0.66
C VAL A 20 13.18 4.16 -0.16
N SER A 21 14.36 4.27 0.45
CA SER A 21 15.65 4.09 -0.21
C SER A 21 15.80 2.68 -0.79
N LYS A 22 16.56 2.55 -1.88
CA LYS A 22 16.83 1.23 -2.48
C LYS A 22 17.52 0.29 -1.50
N GLU A 23 18.46 0.81 -0.73
CA GLU A 23 19.20 0.04 0.28
C GLU A 23 18.25 -0.56 1.33
N LEU A 24 17.32 0.23 1.88
CA LEU A 24 16.37 -0.28 2.87
C LEU A 24 15.43 -1.32 2.25
N LYS A 25 14.97 -1.09 1.01
CA LYS A 25 14.14 -2.06 0.28
C LYS A 25 14.85 -3.39 0.04
N LEU A 26 16.15 -3.35 -0.28
CA LEU A 26 16.98 -4.53 -0.48
C LEU A 26 17.27 -5.26 0.83
N LYS A 27 17.38 -4.53 1.94
CA LYS A 27 17.59 -5.12 3.27
C LYS A 27 16.32 -5.78 3.81
N HIS A 28 15.14 -5.26 3.46
CA HIS A 28 13.84 -5.69 3.99
C HIS A 28 12.93 -6.24 2.89
N THR A 29 13.33 -7.37 2.28
CA THR A 29 12.59 -8.00 1.17
C THR A 29 11.32 -8.73 1.60
N GLU A 30 11.14 -8.97 2.90
CA GLU A 30 9.92 -9.46 3.52
C GLU A 30 8.74 -8.49 3.38
N ILE A 31 9.04 -7.20 3.17
CA ILE A 31 8.05 -6.18 2.84
C ILE A 31 7.89 -6.14 1.31
N PRO A 32 6.67 -6.31 0.78
CA PRO A 32 6.44 -6.39 -0.67
C PRO A 32 6.42 -4.99 -1.33
N TRP A 33 7.52 -4.25 -1.23
CA TRP A 33 7.64 -2.84 -1.67
C TRP A 33 7.08 -2.58 -3.07
N SER A 34 7.43 -3.41 -4.04
CA SER A 34 6.97 -3.26 -5.43
C SER A 34 5.46 -3.41 -5.56
N ARG A 35 4.84 -4.30 -4.78
CA ARG A 35 3.37 -4.45 -4.78
C ARG A 35 2.68 -3.25 -4.14
N ILE A 36 3.24 -2.72 -3.05
CA ILE A 36 2.71 -1.54 -2.36
C ILE A 36 2.74 -0.32 -3.29
N VAL A 37 3.85 -0.11 -4.00
CA VAL A 37 3.96 0.95 -5.03
C VAL A 37 3.01 0.69 -6.20
N GLY A 38 2.89 -0.57 -6.64
CA GLY A 38 2.00 -0.96 -7.73
C GLY A 38 0.52 -0.71 -7.42
N GLN A 39 0.08 -0.92 -6.18
CA GLN A 39 -1.31 -0.69 -5.78
C GLN A 39 -1.73 0.78 -5.94
N ARG A 40 -0.82 1.73 -5.68
CA ARG A 40 -1.08 3.14 -5.94
C ARG A 40 -1.31 3.41 -7.43
N ASN A 41 -0.60 2.72 -8.32
CA ASN A 41 -0.79 2.90 -9.77
C ASN A 41 -2.13 2.34 -10.25
N VAL A 42 -2.62 1.28 -9.62
CA VAL A 42 -3.97 0.75 -9.90
C VAL A 42 -5.03 1.78 -9.50
N LEU A 43 -4.98 2.28 -8.26
CA LEU A 43 -5.93 3.29 -7.78
C LEU A 43 -5.92 4.59 -8.60
N ALA A 44 -4.73 5.05 -9.02
CA ALA A 44 -4.59 6.28 -9.79
C ALA A 44 -5.06 6.17 -11.25
N HIS A 45 -5.19 4.96 -11.81
CA HIS A 45 -5.48 4.77 -13.24
C HIS A 45 -6.74 3.94 -13.55
N ASP A 46 -7.39 3.30 -12.59
CA ASP A 46 -8.55 2.43 -12.89
C ASP A 46 -9.87 3.20 -13.14
N TYR A 47 -9.87 4.54 -13.10
CA TYR A 47 -10.97 5.45 -13.50
C TYR A 47 -12.42 4.98 -13.20
N GLY A 48 -12.65 4.22 -12.13
CA GLY A 48 -13.97 3.79 -11.67
C GLY A 48 -14.23 2.27 -11.63
N GLU A 49 -13.37 1.41 -12.18
CA GLU A 49 -13.52 -0.06 -12.10
C GLU A 49 -12.82 -0.68 -10.88
N ILE A 50 -12.76 0.06 -9.78
CA ILE A 50 -12.12 -0.41 -8.55
C ILE A 50 -13.07 -1.36 -7.82
N ASP A 51 -12.66 -2.63 -7.69
CA ASP A 51 -13.32 -3.60 -6.82
C ASP A 51 -13.19 -3.17 -5.34
N GLN A 52 -14.25 -2.56 -4.84
CA GLN A 52 -14.32 -2.06 -3.47
C GLN A 52 -14.17 -3.16 -2.42
N ALA A 53 -14.61 -4.40 -2.70
CA ALA A 53 -14.44 -5.50 -1.76
C ALA A 53 -12.95 -5.86 -1.61
N ARG A 54 -12.19 -5.80 -2.72
CA ARG A 54 -10.74 -5.95 -2.69
C ARG A 54 -10.05 -4.82 -1.94
N ILE A 55 -10.49 -3.57 -2.08
CA ILE A 55 -9.92 -2.44 -1.32
C ILE A 55 -10.12 -2.59 0.18
N TRP A 56 -11.32 -2.99 0.61
CA TRP A 56 -11.57 -3.26 2.03
C TRP A 56 -10.75 -4.43 2.55
N ALA A 57 -10.63 -5.52 1.79
CA ALA A 57 -9.78 -6.64 2.17
C ALA A 57 -8.30 -6.24 2.30
N LEU A 58 -7.82 -5.37 1.42
CA LEU A 58 -6.47 -4.82 1.47
C LEU A 58 -6.27 -3.97 2.72
N ALA A 59 -7.25 -3.13 3.06
CA ALA A 59 -7.20 -2.28 4.25
C ALA A 59 -7.18 -3.11 5.55
N ASP A 60 -8.01 -4.15 5.64
CA ASP A 60 -8.15 -4.95 6.86
C ASP A 60 -7.03 -5.98 7.05
N ARG A 61 -6.39 -6.44 5.96
CA ARG A 61 -5.39 -7.53 6.02
C ARG A 61 -3.99 -7.06 5.67
N ASP A 62 -3.81 -6.58 4.45
CA ASP A 62 -2.48 -6.28 3.91
C ASP A 62 -1.85 -5.05 4.58
N ILE A 63 -2.64 -4.01 4.87
CA ILE A 63 -2.14 -2.83 5.59
C ILE A 63 -1.79 -3.17 7.05
N VAL A 64 -2.60 -4.02 7.69
CA VAL A 64 -2.34 -4.46 9.07
C VAL A 64 -1.06 -5.31 9.13
N ASP A 65 -0.86 -6.25 8.21
CA ASP A 65 0.39 -7.01 8.08
C ASP A 65 1.59 -6.10 7.78
N LEU A 66 1.42 -5.10 6.91
CA LEU A 66 2.46 -4.11 6.63
C LEU A 66 2.84 -3.33 7.89
N LEU A 67 1.86 -2.90 8.69
CA LEU A 67 2.11 -2.19 9.95
C LEU A 67 2.99 -3.03 10.89
N TYR A 68 2.62 -4.30 11.12
CA TYR A 68 3.42 -5.20 11.96
C TYR A 68 4.84 -5.40 11.44
N LYS A 69 5.03 -5.48 10.13
CA LYS A 69 6.37 -5.58 9.54
C LYS A 69 7.18 -4.31 9.76
N LEU A 70 6.57 -3.13 9.60
CA LEU A 70 7.22 -1.84 9.80
C LEU A 70 7.59 -1.59 11.27
N GLU A 71 6.73 -1.96 12.21
CA GLU A 71 7.02 -1.84 13.65
C GLU A 71 8.22 -2.69 14.08
N ARG A 72 8.50 -3.79 13.38
CA ARG A 72 9.67 -4.64 13.61
C ARG A 72 10.97 -4.09 13.01
N LEU A 73 10.89 -3.01 12.23
CA LEU A 73 12.08 -2.31 11.72
C LEU A 73 12.63 -1.27 12.71
N ALA A 74 11.82 -0.89 13.70
CA ALA A 74 12.13 0.12 14.71
C ALA A 74 12.98 -0.44 15.86
#